data_AF-A0A2N8NRC7-F1
#
_entry.id   AF-A0A2N8NRC7-F1
#
_cell.length_a   1.000
_cell.length_b   1.000
_cell.length_c   1.000
_cell.angle_alpha   90.00
_cell.angle_beta   90.00
_cell.angle_gamma   90.00
#
_symmetry.space_group_name_H-M   'P 1'
#
loop_
_entity.id
_entity.type
_entity.pdbx_description
1 polymer ?
#
loop_
_entity_poly.entity_id
_entity_poly.type
_entity_poly.pdbx_seq_one_letter_code
_entity_poly.pdbx_strand_id
1 'polypeptide(L)' 'MQLDPEATETATPITCARCGTAADGTPPTWTCSVENGSRRYFCDDCARANIRAIEGRLDSSWW' A
#
# COMPACT_ATOMS: atom_id res chain seq x y z
N MET A 1 -34.85 0.66 13.90
CA MET A 1 -33.62 1.27 13.38
C MET A 1 -32.50 0.82 14.29
N GLN A 2 -31.93 -0.34 14.00
CA GLN A 2 -30.82 -0.88 14.78
C GLN A 2 -29.58 -0.13 14.32
N LEU A 3 -28.94 0.60 15.24
CA LEU A 3 -27.66 1.24 14.98
C LEU A 3 -26.64 0.11 14.85
N ASP A 4 -26.10 -0.07 13.63
CA ASP A 4 -24.92 -0.90 13.43
C ASP A 4 -23.80 -0.34 14.30
N PRO A 5 -23.16 -1.13 15.19
CA PRO A 5 -21.99 -0.66 15.89
C PRO A 5 -20.91 -0.47 14.83
N GLU A 6 -20.61 0.78 14.52
CA GLU A 6 -19.46 1.20 13.74
C GLU A 6 -18.25 0.53 14.38
N ALA A 7 -17.80 -0.55 13.74
CA ALA A 7 -16.66 -1.33 14.16
C ALA A 7 -15.45 -0.41 14.05
N THR A 8 -15.20 0.35 15.12
CA THR A 8 -13.90 0.96 15.38
C THR A 8 -13.00 -0.19 15.83
N GLU A 9 -12.78 -1.16 14.93
CA GLU A 9 -11.67 -2.08 15.05
C GLU A 9 -10.45 -1.19 15.11
N THR A 10 -9.75 -1.22 16.24
CA THR A 10 -8.49 -0.49 16.42
C THR A 10 -7.50 -1.14 15.47
N ALA A 11 -7.54 -0.71 14.21
CA ALA A 11 -6.85 -1.36 13.14
C ALA A 11 -5.36 -1.21 13.43
N THR A 12 -4.69 -2.34 13.66
CA THR A 12 -3.26 -2.36 13.97
C THR A 12 -2.54 -1.48 12.95
N PRO A 13 -1.75 -0.49 13.40
CA PRO A 13 -1.12 0.43 12.48
C PRO A 13 -0.21 -0.35 11.54
N ILE A 14 -0.44 -0.21 10.24
CA ILE A 14 0.45 -0.79 9.23
C ILE A 14 1.56 0.21 8.95
N THR A 15 2.70 -0.29 8.51
CA THR A 15 3.86 0.53 8.16
C THR A 15 4.28 0.26 6.73
N CYS A 16 4.59 1.33 5.99
CA CYS A 16 5.14 1.21 4.65
C CYS A 16 6.51 0.52 4.72
N ALA A 17 6.65 -0.61 4.03
CA ALA A 17 7.87 -1.40 4.02
C ALA A 17 9.08 -0.68 3.39
N ARG A 18 8.86 0.46 2.71
CA ARG A 18 9.92 1.25 2.08
C ARG A 18 10.33 2.47 2.88
N CYS A 19 9.39 3.35 3.24
CA CYS A 19 9.70 4.63 3.90
C CYS A 19 9.36 4.66 5.40
N GLY A 20 8.68 3.65 5.94
CA GLY A 20 8.32 3.62 7.36
C GLY A 20 7.11 4.48 7.74
N THR A 21 6.41 5.13 6.79
CA THR A 21 5.16 5.83 7.07
C THR A 21 4.16 4.86 7.72
N ALA A 22 3.52 5.28 8.82
CA ALA A 22 2.48 4.51 9.48
C ALA A 22 1.09 4.96 9.01
N ALA A 23 0.12 4.05 8.99
CA ALA A 23 -1.29 4.35 8.78
C ALA A 23 -2.14 3.52 9.73
N ASP A 24 -3.21 4.13 10.24
CA ASP A 24 -4.20 3.42 11.05
C ASP A 24 -5.04 2.52 10.14
N GLY A 25 -4.82 1.20 10.24
CA GLY A 25 -5.39 0.22 9.32
C GLY A 25 -4.81 0.31 7.90
N THR A 26 -5.40 -0.43 6.96
CA THR A 26 -4.91 -0.48 5.56
C THR A 26 -5.63 0.57 4.70
N PRO A 27 -4.99 1.71 4.34
CA PRO A 27 -5.64 2.68 3.48
C PRO A 27 -5.91 2.05 2.11
N PRO A 28 -7.07 2.32 1.49
CA PRO A 28 -7.44 1.70 0.21
C PRO A 28 -6.51 2.11 -0.94
N THR A 29 -5.75 3.19 -0.77
CA THR A 29 -4.77 3.69 -1.74
C THR A 29 -3.40 3.02 -1.62
N TRP A 30 -3.14 2.27 -0.56
CA TRP A 30 -1.87 1.59 -0.36
C TRP A 30 -1.81 0.27 -1.14
N THR A 31 -0.64 -0.02 -1.69
CA THR A 31 -0.42 -1.27 -2.44
C THR A 31 -0.03 -2.38 -1.48
N CYS A 32 -0.67 -3.55 -1.60
CA CYS A 32 -0.29 -4.77 -0.90
C CYS A 32 0.48 -5.69 -1.84
N SER A 33 1.71 -6.04 -1.46
CA SER A 33 2.55 -7.03 -2.13
C SER A 33 2.69 -8.26 -1.25
N VAL A 34 2.89 -9.43 -1.85
CA VAL A 34 3.24 -10.66 -1.13
C VAL A 34 4.63 -11.08 -1.58
N GLU A 35 5.60 -10.96 -0.67
CA GLU A 35 7.01 -11.25 -0.93
C GLU A 35 7.47 -12.35 0.02
N ASN A 36 7.99 -13.46 -0.52
CA ASN A 36 8.41 -14.63 0.27
C ASN A 36 7.31 -15.10 1.25
N GLY A 37 6.05 -15.05 0.81
CA GLY A 37 4.87 -15.41 1.63
C GLY A 37 4.46 -14.37 2.67
N SER A 38 5.20 -13.26 2.82
CA SER A 38 4.88 -12.18 3.75
C SER A 38 4.20 -11.02 3.04
N ARG A 39 3.08 -10.53 3.61
CA ARG A 39 2.44 -9.30 3.13
C ARG A 39 3.28 -8.08 3.48
N ARG A 40 3.53 -7.25 2.49
CA ARG A 40 4.18 -5.94 2.63
C ARG A 40 3.30 -4.87 2.04
N TYR A 41 3.14 -3.78 2.77
CA TYR A 41 2.35 -2.64 2.35
C TYR A 41 3.26 -1.49 1.92
N PHE A 42 2.84 -0.78 0.88
CA PHE A 42 3.53 0.39 0.35
C PHE A 42 2.56 1.56 0.26
N CYS A 43 2.97 2.73 0.78
CA CYS A 43 2.19 3.95 0.62
C CYS A 43 2.11 4.34 -0.86
N ASP A 44 1.13 5.18 -1.19
CA ASP A 44 0.86 5.62 -2.55
C ASP A 44 2.07 6.32 -3.20
N ASP A 45 2.80 7.15 -2.46
CA ASP A 45 4.04 7.77 -2.93
C ASP A 45 5.10 6.74 -3.31
N CYS A 46 5.36 5.78 -2.41
CA CYS A 46 6.36 4.74 -2.64
C CYS A 46 5.99 3.81 -3.79
N ALA A 47 4.71 3.48 -3.93
CA ALA A 47 4.18 2.67 -5.02
C ALA A 47 4.31 3.40 -6.37
N ARG A 48 3.91 4.67 -6.44
CA ARG A 48 4.05 5.50 -7.66
C ARG A 48 5.51 5.72 -8.04
N ALA A 49 6.38 5.95 -7.07
CA ALA A 49 7.82 6.07 -7.32
C ALA A 49 8.41 4.77 -7.90
N ASN A 50 7.93 3.60 -7.45
CA ASN A 50 8.34 2.32 -8.02
C ASN A 50 7.87 2.18 -9.48
N ILE A 51 6.59 2.45 -9.77
CA ILE A 51 6.04 2.38 -11.13
C ILE A 51 6.84 3.27 -12.09
N ARG A 52 7.07 4.54 -11.73
CA ARG A 52 7.86 5.48 -12.54
C ARG A 52 9.29 5.00 -12.80
N ALA A 53 9.91 4.33 -11.81
CA ALA A 53 11.26 3.79 -11.95
C ALA A 53 11.32 2.56 -12.87
N ILE A 54 10.22 1.81 -12.99
CA ILE A 54 10.09 0.70 -13.94
C ILE A 54 9.85 1.27 -15.34
N GLU A 55 8.86 2.15 -15.49
CA GLU A 55 8.51 2.80 -16.75
C GLU A 55 9.71 3.54 -17.37
N GLY A 56 10.47 4.29 -16.58
CA GLY A 56 11.65 5.02 -17.07
C GLY A 56 12.81 4.13 -17.54
N ARG A 57 12.76 2.82 -17.30
CA ARG A 57 13.75 1.85 -17.78
C ARG A 57 13.26 1.03 -18.98
N LEU A 58 11.98 1.10 -19.31
CA LEU A 58 11.41 0.38 -20.44
C LEU A 58 11.67 1.15 -21.72
N ASP A 59 12.08 0.45 -22.77
CA ASP A 59 12.19 1.06 -24.09
C ASP A 59 10.81 1.42 -24.62
N SER A 60 10.73 2.53 -25.35
CA SER A 60 9.47 3.01 -25.95
C SER A 60 8.80 2.01 -26.88
N SER A 61 9.50 0.98 -27.37
CA SER A 61 8.90 -0.11 -28.17
C SER A 61 8.04 -1.11 -27.37
N TRP A 62 8.02 -1.02 -26.04
CA TRP A 62 7.30 -1.96 -25.17
C TRP A 62 5.90 -1.46 -24.75
N TRP A 63 5.41 -0.35 -25.31
CA TRP A 63 4.00 0.03 -25.12
C TRP A 63 3.05 -0.92 -25.86
#